data_AF-A0A7Y4SMR4-F1
#
_entry.id   AF-A0A7Y4SMR4-F1
#
_cell.length_a   1.000
_cell.length_b   1.000
_cell.length_c   1.000
_cell.angle_alpha   90.00
_cell.angle_beta   90.00
_cell.angle_gamma   90.00
#
_symmetry.space_group_name_H-M   'P 1'
#
loop_
_entity.id
_entity.type
_entity.pdbx_description
1 polymer ?
#
loop_
_entity_poly.entity_id
_entity_poly.type
_entity_poly.pdbx_seq_one_letter_code
_entity_poly.pdbx_strand_id
1 'polypeptide(L)'
;MRLFFAALILTLAAPASAQWLDRPTPGIPRTPDGKPNLTAPTPRGPDGKPDFSGVWEGPVPAGRPTPGDLQPWVLDLATKHQQDYYKMRPYYQCRPSGPEAERFGGWKRILHTPAAIAVLQDDLTYRVIHTDGRQLEAEPAPNWSGYSVGRWEGDTLVVDSVGFNDKTWTSRYGITHTEKLRVTERYRRPDFGHLLVEVTYTDPGAYTRPWSFSTDLTIAADTEMLEAICEKSSEAWSGTLNDAAGTAPKIPRDVLARYAGVYNGIYGGRPRTYEVWLDGDKLMAKIPGDTIEGGLGATGLDEGAARILVPQSETVFEGLGLGYRFVVDDKGVTTAMIVIHISGPYTYTRQK
;
A
#
# COMPACT_ATOMS: atom_id res chain seq x y z
N MET A 1 -3.25 -8.01 -59.42
CA MET A 1 -3.53 -6.64 -58.95
C MET A 1 -4.20 -6.73 -57.59
N ARG A 2 -3.47 -6.33 -56.54
CA ARG A 2 -3.93 -5.95 -55.19
C ARG A 2 -4.89 -6.93 -54.47
N LEU A 3 -4.39 -7.76 -53.54
CA LEU A 3 -5.08 -8.20 -52.29
C LEU A 3 -4.50 -9.51 -51.66
N PHE A 4 -3.18 -9.72 -51.61
CA PHE A 4 -2.62 -10.87 -50.84
C PHE A 4 -1.34 -10.58 -50.04
N PHE A 5 -1.08 -9.31 -49.71
CA PHE A 5 0.09 -8.90 -48.89
C PHE A 5 -0.33 -8.09 -47.66
N ALA A 6 -1.48 -8.41 -47.05
CA ALA A 6 -1.99 -7.72 -45.86
C ALA A 6 -2.24 -8.66 -44.66
N ALA A 7 -1.67 -9.86 -44.66
CA ALA A 7 -1.93 -10.87 -43.62
C ALA A 7 -0.72 -11.22 -42.73
N LEU A 8 0.40 -10.48 -42.81
CA LEU A 8 1.61 -10.78 -42.02
C LEU A 8 2.12 -9.61 -41.15
N ILE A 9 1.27 -8.62 -40.86
CA ILE A 9 1.58 -7.53 -39.91
C ILE A 9 0.42 -7.33 -38.93
N LEU A 10 -0.20 -8.43 -38.47
CA LEU A 10 -0.89 -8.42 -37.18
C LEU A 10 0.11 -8.83 -36.11
N THR A 11 0.93 -7.84 -35.74
CA THR A 11 1.14 -7.46 -34.36
C THR A 11 1.28 -8.63 -33.38
N LEU A 12 2.48 -9.23 -33.38
CA LEU A 12 3.17 -9.50 -32.14
C LEU A 12 3.38 -8.15 -31.43
N ALA A 13 2.31 -7.60 -30.86
CA ALA A 13 2.42 -6.67 -29.75
C ALA A 13 2.82 -7.52 -28.54
N ALA A 14 4.05 -8.02 -28.55
CA ALA A 14 4.70 -8.31 -27.29
C ALA A 14 4.67 -6.98 -26.53
N PRO A 15 4.14 -6.94 -25.29
CA PRO A 15 4.36 -5.77 -24.46
C PRO A 15 5.88 -5.61 -24.44
N ALA A 16 6.38 -4.51 -25.01
CA ALA A 16 7.74 -4.07 -24.77
C ALA A 16 7.78 -3.69 -23.29
N SER A 17 7.94 -4.69 -22.43
CA SER A 17 8.33 -4.48 -21.04
C SER A 17 9.61 -3.66 -21.11
N ALA A 18 9.50 -2.37 -20.80
CA ALA A 18 10.55 -1.37 -20.68
C ALA A 18 11.96 -1.87 -21.07
N GLN A 19 12.25 -1.86 -22.37
CA GLN A 19 13.57 -2.18 -22.95
C GLN A 19 14.55 -1.00 -22.78
N TRP A 20 14.64 -0.42 -21.58
CA TRP A 20 15.39 0.84 -21.40
C TRP A 20 16.86 0.62 -21.06
N LEU A 21 17.26 -0.59 -20.64
CA LEU A 21 18.63 -0.90 -20.26
C LEU A 21 19.07 -2.26 -20.80
N ASP A 22 19.76 -2.28 -21.94
CA ASP A 22 20.54 -3.44 -22.42
C ASP A 22 21.88 -3.57 -21.66
N ARG A 23 21.88 -3.24 -20.36
CA ARG A 23 23.09 -3.17 -19.54
C ARG A 23 23.00 -4.14 -18.36
N PRO A 24 23.75 -5.26 -18.42
CA PRO A 24 23.97 -6.11 -17.26
C PRO A 24 24.51 -5.30 -16.08
N THR A 25 23.88 -5.42 -14.91
CA THR A 25 24.35 -4.80 -13.68
C THR A 25 25.68 -5.45 -13.28
N PRO A 26 26.77 -4.68 -13.13
CA PRO A 26 28.07 -5.24 -12.73
C PRO A 26 28.01 -5.92 -11.36
N GLY A 27 28.74 -7.02 -11.20
CA GLY A 27 28.87 -7.71 -9.92
C GLY A 27 27.72 -8.65 -9.54
N ILE A 28 26.64 -8.73 -10.34
CA ILE A 28 25.59 -9.73 -10.15
C ILE A 28 26.09 -11.12 -10.57
N PRO A 29 26.09 -12.14 -9.67
CA PRO A 29 26.34 -13.53 -10.05
C PRO A 29 25.36 -14.00 -11.11
N ARG A 30 25.83 -14.76 -12.11
CA ARG A 30 25.00 -15.25 -13.21
C ARG A 30 25.10 -16.75 -13.36
N THR A 31 24.02 -17.34 -13.84
CA THR A 31 23.96 -18.72 -14.31
C THR A 31 24.67 -18.86 -15.67
N PRO A 32 24.96 -20.09 -16.14
CA PRO A 32 25.59 -20.31 -17.44
C PRO A 32 24.80 -19.75 -18.64
N ASP A 33 23.48 -19.61 -18.54
CA ASP A 33 22.61 -18.98 -19.54
C ASP A 33 22.57 -17.44 -19.43
N GLY A 34 23.40 -16.84 -18.59
CA GLY A 34 23.57 -15.39 -18.48
C GLY A 34 22.53 -14.67 -17.63
N LYS A 35 21.59 -15.39 -17.00
CA LYS A 35 20.58 -14.78 -16.13
C LYS A 35 21.12 -14.50 -14.73
N PRO A 36 20.60 -13.47 -14.02
CA PRO A 36 20.91 -13.25 -12.61
C PRO A 36 20.65 -14.50 -11.77
N ASN A 37 21.64 -14.92 -10.98
CA ASN A 37 21.53 -16.03 -10.04
C ASN A 37 21.13 -15.49 -8.66
N LEU A 38 19.83 -15.45 -8.39
CA LEU A 38 19.27 -14.92 -7.15
C LEU A 38 19.62 -15.77 -5.91
N THR A 39 19.91 -17.06 -6.08
CA THR A 39 20.24 -17.96 -4.96
C THR A 39 21.75 -18.09 -4.72
N ALA A 40 22.57 -17.28 -5.39
CA ALA A 40 23.99 -17.21 -5.12
C ALA A 40 24.27 -16.79 -3.66
N PRO A 41 25.45 -17.10 -3.10
CA PRO A 41 25.79 -16.70 -1.73
C PRO A 41 25.65 -15.19 -1.51
N THR A 42 25.23 -14.81 -0.29
CA THR A 42 25.14 -13.41 0.15
C THR A 42 26.46 -12.68 -0.06
N PRO A 43 26.49 -11.55 -0.80
CA PRO A 43 27.68 -10.74 -0.92
C PRO A 43 28.04 -10.14 0.44
N ARG A 44 29.34 -10.02 0.72
CA ARG A 44 29.84 -9.49 1.98
C ARG A 44 30.76 -8.30 1.74
N GLY A 45 30.65 -7.30 2.61
CA GLY A 45 31.52 -6.13 2.62
C GLY A 45 32.91 -6.44 3.18
N PRO A 46 33.83 -5.45 3.18
CA PRO A 46 35.19 -5.61 3.71
C PRO A 46 35.26 -5.99 5.21
N ASP A 47 34.21 -5.69 5.96
CA ASP A 47 34.03 -6.03 7.37
C ASP A 47 33.45 -7.46 7.58
N GLY A 48 33.24 -8.21 6.49
CA GLY A 48 32.65 -9.54 6.50
C GLY A 48 31.15 -9.56 6.76
N LYS A 49 30.49 -8.40 6.86
CA LYS A 49 29.04 -8.31 7.05
C LYS A 49 28.31 -8.40 5.72
N PRO A 50 27.05 -8.87 5.70
CA PRO A 50 26.23 -8.84 4.48
C PRO A 50 26.21 -7.44 3.86
N ASP A 51 26.59 -7.35 2.59
CA ASP A 51 26.39 -6.14 1.81
C ASP A 51 24.91 -6.07 1.42
N PHE A 52 24.30 -4.89 1.49
CA PHE A 52 22.89 -4.68 1.12
C PHE A 52 22.77 -3.81 -0.14
N SER A 53 23.89 -3.40 -0.73
CA SER A 53 23.93 -2.56 -1.91
C SER A 53 23.16 -3.20 -3.07
N GLY A 54 22.35 -2.38 -3.74
CA GLY A 54 21.54 -2.83 -4.86
C GLY A 54 20.28 -1.99 -5.07
N VAL A 55 19.62 -2.22 -6.19
CA VAL A 55 18.23 -1.80 -6.41
C VAL A 55 17.35 -2.97 -6.01
N TRP A 56 16.35 -2.69 -5.18
CA TRP A 56 15.46 -3.67 -4.58
C TRP A 56 14.01 -3.30 -4.91
N GLU A 57 13.17 -4.30 -5.12
CA GLU A 57 11.74 -4.15 -5.28
C GLU A 57 11.05 -5.27 -4.50
N GLY A 58 9.90 -4.97 -3.91
CA GLY A 58 9.09 -5.99 -3.27
C GLY A 58 7.66 -5.53 -3.04
N PRO A 59 6.77 -6.43 -2.60
CA PRO A 59 5.40 -6.09 -2.32
C PRO A 59 5.33 -5.00 -1.26
N VAL A 60 4.40 -4.05 -1.47
CA VAL A 60 4.08 -3.04 -0.47
C VAL A 60 3.40 -3.76 0.71
N PRO A 61 3.98 -3.74 1.93
CA PRO A 61 3.40 -4.45 3.06
C PRO A 61 2.08 -3.79 3.47
N ALA A 62 1.11 -4.62 3.85
CA ALA A 62 -0.12 -4.14 4.47
C ALA A 62 0.10 -3.97 5.98
N GLY A 63 0.79 -2.90 6.38
CA GLY A 63 0.96 -2.57 7.80
C GLY A 63 -0.39 -2.25 8.45
N ARG A 64 -1.04 -3.24 9.06
CA ARG A 64 -2.38 -3.12 9.63
C ARG A 64 -2.36 -3.59 11.09
N PRO A 65 -2.22 -2.67 12.05
CA PRO A 65 -2.50 -3.01 13.44
C PRO A 65 -3.97 -3.42 13.57
N THR A 66 -4.29 -4.23 14.57
CA THR A 66 -5.70 -4.47 14.93
C THR A 66 -6.22 -3.29 15.75
N PRO A 67 -7.53 -3.01 15.78
CA PRO A 67 -8.08 -1.94 16.60
C PRO A 67 -7.67 -2.01 18.08
N GLY A 68 -7.48 -3.22 18.63
CA GLY A 68 -7.02 -3.43 20.00
C GLY A 68 -5.57 -2.98 20.26
N ASP A 69 -4.78 -2.74 19.22
CA ASP A 69 -3.37 -2.32 19.29
C ASP A 69 -3.22 -0.80 19.40
N LEU A 70 -4.32 -0.08 19.18
CA LEU A 70 -4.37 1.36 19.06
C LEU A 70 -5.05 1.98 20.28
N GLN A 71 -4.55 3.14 20.71
CA GLN A 71 -5.28 3.95 21.65
C GLN A 71 -6.58 4.45 20.99
N PRO A 72 -7.68 4.65 21.75
CA PRO A 72 -8.98 5.03 21.18
C PRO A 72 -8.92 6.27 20.29
N TRP A 73 -8.14 7.28 20.69
CA TRP A 73 -7.99 8.51 19.93
C TRP A 73 -7.33 8.30 18.55
N VAL A 74 -6.45 7.31 18.42
CA VAL A 74 -5.83 6.94 17.12
C VAL A 74 -6.84 6.27 16.22
N LEU A 75 -7.67 5.38 16.77
CA LEU A 75 -8.76 4.72 16.02
C LEU A 75 -9.78 5.74 15.51
N ASP A 76 -10.19 6.69 16.36
CA ASP A 76 -11.10 7.77 16.00
C ASP A 76 -10.52 8.64 14.87
N LEU A 77 -9.23 8.98 14.97
CA LEU A 77 -8.56 9.78 13.96
C LEU A 77 -8.36 9.03 12.64
N ALA A 78 -8.01 7.73 12.69
CA ALA A 78 -7.91 6.89 11.50
C ALA A 78 -9.26 6.78 10.78
N THR A 79 -10.36 6.65 11.54
CA THR A 79 -11.73 6.67 11.00
C THR A 79 -12.03 7.99 10.30
N LYS A 80 -11.67 9.12 10.92
CA LYS A 80 -11.83 10.45 10.30
C LYS A 80 -11.00 10.59 9.03
N HIS A 81 -9.74 10.14 9.04
CA HIS A 81 -8.89 10.15 7.84
C HIS A 81 -9.51 9.34 6.71
N GLN A 82 -10.08 8.18 7.00
CA GLN A 82 -10.78 7.37 6.00
C GLN A 82 -12.01 8.10 5.42
N GLN A 83 -12.83 8.75 6.25
CA GLN A 83 -14.01 9.51 5.80
C GLN A 83 -13.65 10.70 4.89
N ASP A 84 -12.44 11.25 5.08
CA ASP A 84 -11.85 12.30 4.28
C ASP A 84 -10.99 11.76 3.11
N TYR A 85 -11.18 10.49 2.73
CA TYR A 85 -10.44 9.82 1.65
C TYR A 85 -8.92 9.88 1.80
N TYR A 86 -8.44 9.89 3.04
CA TYR A 86 -7.03 10.02 3.38
C TYR A 86 -6.37 11.25 2.77
N LYS A 87 -7.13 12.31 2.43
CA LYS A 87 -6.63 13.49 1.71
C LYS A 87 -5.39 14.12 2.36
N MET A 88 -5.25 13.99 3.68
CA MET A 88 -4.14 14.52 4.47
C MET A 88 -2.92 13.58 4.57
N ARG A 89 -2.95 12.40 3.95
CA ARG A 89 -1.81 11.48 3.91
C ARG A 89 -0.58 12.22 3.35
N PRO A 90 0.58 12.19 4.03
CA PRO A 90 1.77 12.93 3.57
C PRO A 90 2.15 12.67 2.11
N TYR A 91 2.06 11.42 1.67
CA TYR A 91 2.31 11.02 0.28
C TYR A 91 1.43 11.77 -0.73
N TYR A 92 0.11 11.91 -0.45
CA TYR A 92 -0.80 12.65 -1.33
C TYR A 92 -0.60 14.18 -1.26
N GLN A 93 0.11 14.65 -0.23
CA GLN A 93 0.47 16.05 -0.07
C GLN A 93 1.86 16.36 -0.64
N CYS A 94 2.49 15.41 -1.34
CA CYS A 94 3.88 15.48 -1.80
C CYS A 94 4.85 15.86 -0.67
N ARG A 95 4.62 15.29 0.52
CA ARG A 95 5.50 15.40 1.69
C ARG A 95 6.12 14.04 1.99
N PRO A 96 7.29 13.99 2.65
CA PRO A 96 7.88 12.72 3.04
C PRO A 96 6.89 11.86 3.85
N SER A 97 6.80 10.57 3.53
CA SER A 97 5.91 9.65 4.24
C SER A 97 6.41 9.23 5.62
N GLY A 98 7.69 9.47 5.92
CA GLY A 98 8.33 9.02 7.17
C GLY A 98 8.33 7.50 7.32
N PRO A 99 8.03 6.95 8.52
CA PRO A 99 8.04 5.51 8.79
C PRO A 99 6.73 4.84 8.38
N GLU A 100 6.12 5.27 7.28
CA GLU A 100 4.93 4.61 6.76
C GLU A 100 5.29 3.19 6.29
N ALA A 101 4.56 2.16 6.72
CA ALA A 101 4.86 0.75 6.42
C ALA A 101 5.06 0.50 4.92
N GLU A 102 4.27 1.17 4.09
CA GLU A 102 4.33 1.09 2.64
C GLU A 102 5.70 1.49 2.07
N ARG A 103 6.51 2.28 2.79
CA ARG A 103 7.86 2.71 2.39
C ARG A 103 8.92 1.62 2.57
N PHE A 104 8.61 0.53 3.25
CA PHE A 104 9.51 -0.61 3.41
C PHE A 104 9.47 -1.57 2.22
N GLY A 105 8.35 -1.61 1.48
CA GLY A 105 8.22 -2.30 0.19
C GLY A 105 8.54 -1.38 -0.99
N GLY A 106 8.12 -1.77 -2.20
CA GLY A 106 8.31 -0.97 -3.41
C GLY A 106 9.78 -0.83 -3.82
N TRP A 107 10.02 0.06 -4.78
CA TRP A 107 11.36 0.33 -5.30
C TRP A 107 12.21 1.08 -4.28
N LYS A 108 13.46 0.65 -4.13
CA LYS A 108 14.48 1.40 -3.38
C LYS A 108 15.87 1.07 -3.86
N ARG A 109 16.77 2.03 -3.73
CA ARG A 109 18.21 1.81 -3.88
C ARG A 109 18.87 1.87 -2.51
N ILE A 110 19.64 0.84 -2.19
CA ILE A 110 20.46 0.80 -0.99
C ILE A 110 21.91 1.05 -1.38
N LEU A 111 22.55 2.00 -0.70
CA LEU A 111 23.99 2.24 -0.77
C LEU A 111 24.58 1.88 0.59
N HIS A 112 25.45 0.87 0.63
CA HIS A 112 26.07 0.40 1.87
C HIS A 112 27.55 0.78 1.91
N THR A 113 27.95 1.50 2.94
CA THR A 113 29.35 1.79 3.28
C THR A 113 29.65 1.31 4.70
N PRO A 114 30.92 1.14 5.11
CA PRO A 114 31.24 0.74 6.48
C PRO A 114 30.69 1.67 7.56
N ALA A 115 30.51 2.97 7.26
CA ALA A 115 30.05 3.97 8.23
C ALA A 115 28.53 4.19 8.24
N ALA A 116 27.86 3.93 7.12
CA ALA A 116 26.43 4.15 6.99
C ALA A 116 25.81 3.41 5.81
N ILE A 117 24.50 3.17 5.93
CA ILE A 117 23.63 2.66 4.87
C ILE A 117 22.64 3.76 4.50
N ALA A 118 22.62 4.19 3.24
CA ALA A 118 21.61 5.08 2.72
C ALA A 118 20.53 4.26 1.99
N VAL A 119 19.26 4.50 2.33
CA VAL A 119 18.10 3.95 1.63
C VAL A 119 17.45 5.08 0.86
N LEU A 120 17.57 5.03 -0.47
CA LEU A 120 16.96 5.97 -1.40
C LEU A 120 15.63 5.39 -1.88
N GLN A 121 14.58 6.19 -1.82
CA GLN A 121 13.25 5.82 -2.31
C GLN A 121 13.03 6.39 -3.72
N ASP A 122 12.05 5.83 -4.43
CA ASP A 122 11.62 6.31 -5.75
C ASP A 122 11.02 7.73 -5.71
N ASP A 123 10.39 8.13 -4.61
CA ASP A 123 9.81 9.46 -4.37
C ASP A 123 10.83 10.58 -4.06
N LEU A 124 12.11 10.36 -4.40
CA LEU A 124 13.25 11.26 -4.18
C LEU A 124 13.57 11.54 -2.70
N THR A 125 12.93 10.85 -1.76
CA THR A 125 13.32 10.90 -0.35
C THR A 125 14.44 9.89 -0.05
N TYR A 126 15.15 10.12 1.06
CA TYR A 126 16.14 9.19 1.55
C TYR A 126 16.16 9.18 3.08
N ARG A 127 16.77 8.13 3.62
CA ARG A 127 17.19 8.08 5.03
C ARG A 127 18.57 7.44 5.14
N VAL A 128 19.24 7.74 6.25
CA VAL A 128 20.57 7.23 6.55
C VAL A 128 20.52 6.45 7.86
N ILE A 129 21.02 5.22 7.82
CA ILE A 129 21.22 4.36 8.98
C ILE A 129 22.70 4.42 9.31
N HIS A 130 23.05 4.98 10.46
CA HIS A 130 24.45 5.06 10.90
C HIS A 130 24.91 3.72 11.46
N THR A 131 26.02 3.19 10.94
CA THR A 131 26.56 1.87 11.33
C THR A 131 27.97 1.97 11.92
N ASP A 132 28.46 3.18 12.18
CA ASP A 132 29.79 3.49 12.71
C ASP A 132 29.94 3.30 14.23
N GLY A 133 28.99 2.63 14.88
CA GLY A 133 29.02 2.31 16.30
C GLY A 133 28.53 3.43 17.23
N ARG A 134 28.08 4.56 16.68
CA ARG A 134 27.44 5.61 17.49
C ARG A 134 26.17 5.10 18.17
N GLN A 135 25.83 5.72 19.30
CA GLN A 135 24.59 5.42 20.01
C GLN A 135 23.42 6.18 19.40
N LEU A 136 22.22 5.68 19.66
CA LEU A 136 20.99 6.37 19.29
C LEU A 136 20.89 7.66 20.13
N GLU A 137 20.61 8.78 19.48
CA GLU A 137 20.43 10.05 20.18
C GLU A 137 19.24 9.97 21.13
N ALA A 138 19.39 10.51 22.33
CA ALA A 138 18.32 10.47 23.34
C ALA A 138 17.19 11.45 23.00
N GLU A 139 17.52 12.63 22.49
CA GLU A 139 16.59 13.73 22.19
C GLU A 139 16.92 14.35 20.81
N PRO A 140 16.84 13.59 19.71
CA PRO A 140 17.09 14.14 18.38
C PRO A 140 16.01 15.15 17.98
N ALA A 141 16.41 16.17 17.21
CA ALA A 141 15.46 17.11 16.63
C ALA A 141 14.42 16.38 15.76
N PRO A 142 13.11 16.50 16.04
CA PRO A 142 12.08 15.79 15.30
C PRO A 142 12.11 16.11 13.80
N ASN A 143 12.17 15.07 12.97
CA ASN A 143 12.18 15.20 11.52
C ASN A 143 11.27 14.13 10.88
N TRP A 144 11.16 14.13 9.55
CA TRP A 144 10.23 13.24 8.85
C TRP A 144 10.65 11.76 8.86
N SER A 145 11.95 11.48 8.76
CA SER A 145 12.50 10.12 8.62
C SER A 145 13.14 9.58 9.90
N GLY A 146 13.12 10.37 10.98
CA GLY A 146 13.77 10.05 12.24
C GLY A 146 15.30 10.09 12.17
N TYR A 147 15.93 9.54 13.20
CA TYR A 147 17.36 9.33 13.33
C TYR A 147 17.61 7.84 13.62
N SER A 148 18.43 7.20 12.80
CA SER A 148 18.58 5.74 12.79
C SER A 148 20.02 5.32 13.08
N VAL A 149 20.19 4.34 13.97
CA VAL A 149 21.48 3.66 14.18
C VAL A 149 21.32 2.15 14.00
N GLY A 150 22.30 1.52 13.38
CA GLY A 150 22.35 0.09 13.10
C GLY A 150 23.45 -0.61 13.87
N ARG A 151 23.16 -1.83 14.34
CA ARG A 151 24.14 -2.76 14.93
C ARG A 151 23.98 -4.15 14.33
N TRP A 152 25.08 -4.89 14.26
CA TRP A 152 25.06 -6.26 13.75
C TRP A 152 24.83 -7.28 14.86
N GLU A 153 23.82 -8.14 14.69
CA GLU A 153 23.59 -9.37 15.45
C GLU A 153 23.86 -10.56 14.52
N GLY A 154 25.11 -11.05 14.52
CA GLY A 154 25.57 -12.00 13.51
C GLY A 154 25.53 -11.37 12.10
N ASP A 155 24.69 -11.95 11.24
CA ASP A 155 24.40 -11.50 9.87
C ASP A 155 23.09 -10.69 9.76
N THR A 156 22.45 -10.37 10.88
CA THR A 156 21.26 -9.50 10.90
C THR A 156 21.66 -8.09 11.30
N LEU A 157 21.30 -7.09 10.50
CA LEU A 157 21.41 -5.69 10.92
C LEU A 157 20.14 -5.32 11.67
N VAL A 158 20.30 -4.93 12.93
CA VAL A 158 19.22 -4.40 13.77
C VAL A 158 19.33 -2.89 13.79
N VAL A 159 18.29 -2.22 13.33
CA VAL A 159 18.20 -0.78 13.27
C VAL A 159 17.21 -0.30 14.32
N ASP A 160 17.60 0.68 15.11
CA ASP A 160 16.69 1.41 15.98
C ASP A 160 16.60 2.86 15.50
N SER A 161 15.38 3.38 15.44
CA SER A 161 15.11 4.77 15.02
C SER A 161 14.16 5.47 15.98
N VAL A 162 14.42 6.75 16.26
CA VAL A 162 13.56 7.68 17.04
C VAL A 162 13.61 9.08 16.42
N GLY A 163 12.94 10.08 17.00
CA GLY A 163 13.01 11.47 16.50
C GLY A 163 12.14 11.73 15.29
N PHE A 164 11.06 10.97 15.13
CA PHE A 164 10.05 11.24 14.11
C PHE A 164 9.15 12.39 14.59
N ASN A 165 8.79 13.30 13.69
CA ASN A 165 7.72 14.26 13.95
C ASN A 165 6.34 13.59 13.90
N ASP A 166 5.32 14.23 14.46
CA ASP A 166 3.93 13.73 14.52
C ASP A 166 3.10 14.02 13.26
N LYS A 167 3.74 14.43 12.15
CA LYS A 167 3.06 14.80 10.90
C LYS A 167 2.97 13.64 9.91
N THR A 168 3.54 12.49 10.26
CA THR A 168 3.57 11.29 9.42
C THR A 168 2.62 10.22 9.92
N TRP A 169 2.41 9.20 9.10
CA TRP A 169 1.63 8.02 9.45
C TRP A 169 2.54 6.80 9.46
N THR A 170 2.20 5.80 10.27
CA THR A 170 2.88 4.50 10.27
C THR A 170 2.26 3.53 9.25
N SER A 171 1.13 3.88 8.67
CA SER A 171 0.43 3.07 7.68
C SER A 171 -0.49 3.93 6.81
N ARG A 172 -0.64 3.57 5.54
CA ARG A 172 -1.54 4.25 4.58
C ARG A 172 -3.00 4.29 5.03
N TYR A 173 -3.38 3.46 6.00
CA TYR A 173 -4.73 3.41 6.57
C TYR A 173 -5.02 4.51 7.60
N GLY A 174 -4.21 5.59 7.65
CA GLY A 174 -4.45 6.71 8.56
C GLY A 174 -3.96 6.46 9.98
N ILE A 175 -3.06 5.48 10.19
CA ILE A 175 -2.54 5.19 11.52
C ILE A 175 -1.50 6.24 11.88
N THR A 176 -1.85 7.12 12.81
CA THR A 176 -0.95 8.16 13.29
C THR A 176 -0.10 7.66 14.45
N HIS A 177 0.91 8.46 14.80
CA HIS A 177 1.80 8.24 15.93
C HIS A 177 2.14 9.59 16.59
N THR A 178 2.75 9.53 17.76
CA THR A 178 3.32 10.68 18.46
C THR A 178 4.82 10.77 18.18
N GLU A 179 5.48 11.81 18.71
CA GLU A 179 6.94 11.93 18.69
C GLU A 179 7.65 10.87 19.58
N LYS A 180 6.90 10.09 20.38
CA LYS A 180 7.43 8.96 21.16
C LYS A 180 7.59 7.68 20.34
N LEU A 181 7.34 7.73 19.03
CA LEU A 181 7.50 6.59 18.14
C LEU A 181 8.96 6.10 18.13
N ARG A 182 9.11 4.80 18.40
CA ARG A 182 10.33 4.04 18.17
C ARG A 182 10.07 2.99 17.11
N VAL A 183 10.97 2.93 16.14
CA VAL A 183 10.96 1.94 15.06
C VAL A 183 12.16 1.02 15.23
N THR A 184 11.91 -0.28 15.36
CA THR A 184 12.96 -1.30 15.37
C THR A 184 12.82 -2.17 14.13
N GLU A 185 13.92 -2.33 13.40
CA GLU A 185 13.95 -3.02 12.11
C GLU A 185 15.03 -4.10 12.13
N ARG A 186 14.77 -5.23 11.47
CA ARG A 186 15.74 -6.33 11.34
C ARG A 186 15.89 -6.67 9.86
N TYR A 187 17.09 -6.47 9.34
CA TYR A 187 17.45 -6.76 7.95
C TYR A 187 18.27 -8.03 7.86
N ARG A 188 17.82 -8.97 7.02
CA ARG A 188 18.53 -10.22 6.74
C ARG A 188 18.58 -10.48 5.24
N ARG A 189 19.78 -10.71 4.70
CA ARG A 189 20.01 -11.07 3.29
C ARG A 189 20.45 -12.54 3.21
N PRO A 190 19.52 -13.51 3.11
CA PRO A 190 19.84 -14.95 3.14
C PRO A 190 20.67 -15.43 1.93
N ASP A 191 20.53 -14.76 0.80
CA ASP A 191 21.23 -15.06 -0.44
C ASP A 191 21.46 -13.76 -1.24
N PHE A 192 21.97 -13.87 -2.46
CA PHE A 192 22.20 -12.73 -3.32
C PHE A 192 20.91 -11.95 -3.63
N GLY A 193 19.81 -12.65 -3.86
CA GLY A 193 18.61 -12.10 -4.48
C GLY A 193 17.57 -11.55 -3.52
N HIS A 194 17.60 -11.90 -2.23
CA HIS A 194 16.52 -11.60 -1.31
C HIS A 194 16.98 -10.83 -0.08
N LEU A 195 16.19 -9.83 0.32
CA LEU A 195 16.36 -9.04 1.53
C LEU A 195 15.06 -9.05 2.33
N LEU A 196 15.12 -9.64 3.52
CA LEU A 196 13.99 -9.79 4.41
C LEU A 196 14.05 -8.68 5.46
N VAL A 197 12.94 -7.96 5.62
CA VAL A 197 12.83 -6.83 6.53
C VAL A 197 11.66 -7.05 7.47
N GLU A 198 11.96 -7.12 8.76
CA GLU A 198 10.95 -7.12 9.82
C GLU A 198 10.95 -5.77 10.51
N VAL A 199 9.78 -5.19 10.74
CA VAL A 199 9.63 -3.87 11.33
C VAL A 199 8.66 -3.94 12.50
N THR A 200 9.02 -3.31 13.61
CA THR A 200 8.17 -3.20 14.80
C THR A 200 8.07 -1.73 15.20
N TYR A 201 6.84 -1.27 15.40
CA TYR A 201 6.54 0.06 15.90
C TYR A 201 6.12 0.00 17.35
N THR A 202 6.72 0.87 18.16
CA THR A 202 6.37 1.07 19.57
C THR A 202 6.11 2.55 19.80
N ASP A 203 4.94 2.90 20.30
CA ASP A 203 4.61 4.27 20.67
C ASP A 203 3.65 4.21 21.88
N PRO A 204 4.11 4.49 23.11
CA PRO A 204 3.25 4.40 24.29
C PRO A 204 2.15 5.48 24.34
N GLY A 205 2.22 6.52 23.51
CA GLY A 205 1.19 7.55 23.39
C GLY A 205 0.10 7.22 22.39
N ALA A 206 0.42 6.44 21.34
CA ALA A 206 -0.48 6.10 20.25
C ALA A 206 -0.96 4.63 20.26
N TYR A 207 -0.15 3.71 20.78
CA TYR A 207 -0.41 2.27 20.72
C TYR A 207 -0.55 1.67 22.12
N THR A 208 -1.44 0.69 22.26
CA THR A 208 -1.62 -0.06 23.52
C THR A 208 -0.56 -1.16 23.68
N ARG A 209 -0.03 -1.65 22.55
CA ARG A 209 1.09 -2.59 22.46
C ARG A 209 1.84 -2.38 21.14
N PRO A 210 3.11 -2.83 21.04
CA PRO A 210 3.81 -2.83 19.77
C PRO A 210 3.07 -3.65 18.71
N TRP A 211 3.19 -3.21 17.47
CA TRP A 211 2.71 -3.94 16.30
C TRP A 211 3.78 -3.97 15.22
N SER A 212 3.70 -4.97 14.34
CA SER A 212 4.78 -5.32 13.42
C SER A 212 4.25 -5.74 12.07
N PHE A 213 5.13 -5.70 11.07
CA PHE A 213 4.93 -6.27 9.74
C PHE A 213 6.27 -6.70 9.15
N SER A 214 6.22 -7.49 8.09
CA SER A 214 7.41 -7.91 7.35
C SER A 214 7.21 -7.68 5.85
N THR A 215 8.32 -7.50 5.14
CA THR A 215 8.34 -7.49 3.67
C THR A 215 9.60 -8.17 3.15
N ASP A 216 9.44 -8.81 1.99
CA ASP A 216 10.48 -9.55 1.31
C ASP A 216 10.81 -8.82 0.01
N LEU A 217 12.02 -8.26 -0.07
CA LEU A 217 12.50 -7.57 -1.24
C LEU A 217 13.33 -8.51 -2.10
N THR A 218 13.18 -8.39 -3.41
CA THR A 218 13.99 -9.06 -4.41
C THR A 218 14.88 -8.05 -5.10
N ILE A 219 16.13 -8.42 -5.39
CA ILE A 219 17.05 -7.55 -6.12
C ILE A 219 16.53 -7.36 -7.56
N ALA A 220 16.38 -6.10 -7.95
CA ALA A 220 15.99 -5.71 -9.30
C ALA A 220 17.24 -5.66 -10.18
N ALA A 221 17.60 -6.81 -10.76
CA ALA A 221 18.75 -6.94 -11.63
C ALA A 221 18.49 -6.34 -13.02
N ASP A 222 19.54 -5.79 -13.64
CA ASP A 222 19.56 -5.33 -15.03
C ASP A 222 18.51 -4.23 -15.32
N THR A 223 18.22 -3.44 -14.29
CA THR A 223 17.27 -2.33 -14.34
C THR A 223 17.70 -1.19 -13.41
N GLU A 224 16.94 -0.11 -13.42
CA GLU A 224 17.14 1.08 -12.60
C GLU A 224 15.82 1.50 -11.94
N MET A 225 15.92 1.99 -10.71
CA MET A 225 14.84 2.70 -10.04
C MET A 225 14.73 4.09 -10.66
N LEU A 226 13.61 4.33 -11.34
CA LEU A 226 13.25 5.65 -11.84
C LEU A 226 12.55 6.45 -10.74
N GLU A 227 12.67 7.77 -10.81
CA GLU A 227 11.96 8.65 -9.90
C GLU A 227 10.45 8.62 -10.12
N ALA A 228 9.72 8.61 -9.01
CA ALA A 228 8.29 8.85 -8.97
C ALA A 228 8.06 10.33 -8.65
N ILE A 229 7.60 11.09 -9.64
CA ILE A 229 7.27 12.51 -9.44
C ILE A 229 5.87 12.63 -8.85
N CYS A 230 5.79 13.11 -7.60
CA CYS A 230 4.53 13.48 -6.99
C CYS A 230 4.01 14.78 -7.60
N GLU A 231 2.86 14.72 -8.26
CA GLU A 231 2.14 15.90 -8.75
C GLU A 231 1.04 16.27 -7.77
N LYS A 232 1.05 17.53 -7.28
CA LYS A 232 0.17 17.97 -6.20
C LYS A 232 -1.24 18.29 -6.71
N SER A 233 -1.39 18.61 -7.99
CA SER A 233 -2.70 18.93 -8.57
C SER A 233 -3.18 17.84 -9.52
N SER A 234 -4.35 17.29 -9.23
CA SER A 234 -5.21 16.67 -10.24
C SER A 234 -6.50 17.50 -10.31
N GLU A 235 -6.95 17.86 -11.51
CA GLU A 235 -8.15 18.68 -11.71
C GLU A 235 -9.46 17.90 -11.45
N ALA A 236 -9.39 16.61 -11.08
CA ALA A 236 -10.52 15.69 -11.28
C ALA A 236 -11.15 15.11 -10.00
N TRP A 237 -10.54 15.20 -8.82
CA TRP A 237 -11.04 14.46 -7.64
C TRP A 237 -10.89 15.24 -6.32
N SER A 238 -11.97 15.86 -5.85
CA SER A 238 -12.07 16.52 -4.54
C SER A 238 -13.41 16.22 -3.86
N GLY A 239 -13.44 16.11 -2.54
CA GLY A 239 -14.68 15.96 -1.75
C GLY A 239 -14.48 15.19 -0.45
N THR A 240 -15.57 15.00 0.29
CA THR A 240 -15.68 14.19 1.51
C THR A 240 -16.92 13.30 1.43
N LEU A 241 -17.01 12.26 2.27
CA LEU A 241 -18.26 11.51 2.41
C LEU A 241 -19.46 12.40 2.79
N ASN A 242 -19.22 13.43 3.59
CA ASN A 242 -20.27 14.36 4.02
C ASN A 242 -20.80 15.21 2.86
N ASP A 243 -19.94 15.59 1.91
CA ASP A 243 -20.36 16.31 0.71
C ASP A 243 -21.33 15.45 -0.12
N ALA A 244 -20.98 14.17 -0.31
CA ALA A 244 -21.84 13.20 -1.01
C ALA A 244 -23.17 13.01 -0.28
N ALA A 245 -23.17 12.94 1.06
CA ALA A 245 -24.38 12.78 1.86
C ALA A 245 -25.28 14.03 1.85
N GLY A 246 -24.68 15.23 1.80
CA GLY A 246 -25.41 16.50 1.77
C GLY A 246 -26.22 16.72 0.49
N THR A 247 -25.79 16.16 -0.64
CA THR A 247 -26.47 16.26 -1.95
C THR A 247 -27.28 15.01 -2.32
N ALA A 248 -27.33 14.01 -1.45
CA ALA A 248 -27.91 12.70 -1.73
C ALA A 248 -29.43 12.81 -2.01
N PRO A 249 -29.95 12.29 -3.14
CA PRO A 249 -31.39 12.22 -3.36
C PRO A 249 -32.04 11.28 -2.35
N LYS A 250 -33.26 11.62 -1.92
CA LYS A 250 -34.07 10.73 -1.09
C LYS A 250 -34.61 9.59 -1.96
N ILE A 251 -34.12 8.37 -1.72
CA ILE A 251 -34.62 7.18 -2.38
C ILE A 251 -35.66 6.50 -1.47
N PRO A 252 -36.86 6.17 -1.98
CA PRO A 252 -37.87 5.45 -1.21
C PRO A 252 -37.32 4.14 -0.63
N ARG A 253 -37.73 3.83 0.60
CA ARG A 253 -37.25 2.64 1.32
C ARG A 253 -37.54 1.34 0.57
N ASP A 254 -38.68 1.23 -0.11
CA ASP A 254 -39.07 0.08 -0.91
C ASP A 254 -38.19 -0.11 -2.16
N VAL A 255 -37.60 0.98 -2.68
CA VAL A 255 -36.61 0.92 -3.75
C VAL A 255 -35.26 0.47 -3.20
N LEU A 256 -34.80 1.05 -2.09
CA LEU A 256 -33.55 0.63 -1.43
C LEU A 256 -33.57 -0.86 -1.03
N ALA A 257 -34.72 -1.35 -0.57
CA ALA A 257 -34.90 -2.75 -0.19
C ALA A 257 -34.64 -3.73 -1.35
N ARG A 258 -34.80 -3.31 -2.62
CA ARG A 258 -34.52 -4.15 -3.80
C ARG A 258 -33.03 -4.43 -3.96
N TYR A 259 -32.16 -3.60 -3.39
CA TYR A 259 -30.71 -3.72 -3.49
C TYR A 259 -30.09 -4.57 -2.38
N ALA A 260 -30.85 -4.86 -1.31
CA ALA A 260 -30.39 -5.78 -0.28
C ALA A 260 -30.17 -7.19 -0.88
N GLY A 261 -29.05 -7.82 -0.55
CA GLY A 261 -28.68 -9.12 -1.09
C GLY A 261 -27.21 -9.45 -0.92
N VAL A 262 -26.84 -10.63 -1.40
CA VAL A 262 -25.45 -11.10 -1.43
C VAL A 262 -24.96 -11.10 -2.87
N TYR A 263 -23.80 -10.51 -3.14
CA TYR A 263 -23.25 -10.34 -4.48
C TYR A 263 -21.86 -10.96 -4.57
N ASN A 264 -21.65 -11.86 -5.52
CA ASN A 264 -20.38 -12.57 -5.72
C ASN A 264 -19.73 -12.17 -7.05
N GLY A 265 -18.41 -11.99 -7.05
CA GLY A 265 -17.66 -11.64 -8.25
C GLY A 265 -16.17 -11.93 -8.09
N ILE A 266 -15.38 -11.51 -9.07
CA ILE A 266 -13.93 -11.65 -9.07
C ILE A 266 -13.29 -10.27 -9.04
N TYR A 267 -12.38 -10.04 -8.10
CA TYR A 267 -11.55 -8.84 -8.02
C TYR A 267 -10.09 -9.22 -7.90
N GLY A 268 -9.22 -8.65 -8.74
CA GLY A 268 -7.78 -8.98 -8.73
C GLY A 268 -7.48 -10.48 -8.91
N GLY A 269 -8.33 -11.19 -9.67
CA GLY A 269 -8.22 -12.64 -9.87
C GLY A 269 -8.71 -13.52 -8.72
N ARG A 270 -9.27 -12.93 -7.64
CA ARG A 270 -9.76 -13.67 -6.47
C ARG A 270 -11.26 -13.52 -6.27
N PRO A 271 -11.97 -14.54 -5.76
CA PRO A 271 -13.38 -14.43 -5.40
C PRO A 271 -13.59 -13.36 -4.32
N ARG A 272 -14.67 -12.59 -4.46
CA ARG A 272 -15.06 -11.57 -3.49
C ARG A 272 -16.57 -11.48 -3.38
N THR A 273 -17.03 -11.32 -2.14
CA THR A 273 -18.44 -11.25 -1.77
C THR A 273 -18.76 -9.90 -1.17
N TYR A 274 -19.92 -9.35 -1.51
CA TYR A 274 -20.52 -8.19 -0.85
C TYR A 274 -21.84 -8.61 -0.21
N GLU A 275 -22.01 -8.27 1.06
CA GLU A 275 -23.29 -8.33 1.75
C GLU A 275 -23.85 -6.91 1.80
N VAL A 276 -25.03 -6.71 1.21
CA VAL A 276 -25.75 -5.43 1.20
C VAL A 276 -27.07 -5.60 1.93
N TRP A 277 -27.38 -4.70 2.86
CA TRP A 277 -28.62 -4.73 3.62
C TRP A 277 -29.15 -3.33 3.88
N LEU A 278 -30.38 -3.27 4.38
CA LEU A 278 -31.02 -2.02 4.77
C LEU A 278 -30.92 -1.85 6.29
N ASP A 279 -30.44 -0.69 6.73
CA ASP A 279 -30.47 -0.26 8.13
C ASP A 279 -31.25 1.06 8.24
N GLY A 280 -32.50 0.97 8.73
CA GLY A 280 -33.46 2.08 8.65
C GLY A 280 -33.73 2.50 7.20
N ASP A 281 -33.36 3.74 6.86
CA ASP A 281 -33.47 4.33 5.52
C ASP A 281 -32.11 4.40 4.80
N LYS A 282 -31.10 3.67 5.29
CA LYS A 282 -29.75 3.65 4.73
C LYS A 282 -29.46 2.29 4.13
N LEU A 283 -28.86 2.29 2.94
CA LEU A 283 -28.29 1.09 2.36
C LEU A 283 -26.88 0.90 2.94
N MET A 284 -26.61 -0.30 3.44
CA MET A 284 -25.36 -0.67 4.08
C MET A 284 -24.68 -1.78 3.27
N ALA A 285 -23.35 -1.78 3.23
CA ALA A 285 -22.57 -2.84 2.60
C ALA A 285 -21.36 -3.23 3.45
N LYS A 286 -20.98 -4.50 3.39
CA LYS A 286 -19.71 -5.01 3.94
C LYS A 286 -19.15 -6.10 3.02
N ILE A 287 -17.86 -6.36 3.17
CA ILE A 287 -17.15 -7.45 2.49
C ILE A 287 -16.72 -8.42 3.61
N PRO A 288 -17.35 -9.60 3.72
CA PRO A 288 -16.99 -10.58 4.75
C PRO A 288 -15.64 -11.24 4.44
N GLY A 289 -14.86 -11.51 5.48
CA GLY A 289 -13.61 -12.29 5.45
C GLY A 289 -12.32 -11.48 5.39
N ASP A 290 -11.23 -12.16 5.70
CA ASP A 290 -9.87 -11.62 5.73
C ASP A 290 -9.31 -11.78 4.32
N THR A 291 -9.42 -10.77 3.44
CA THR A 291 -8.36 -10.48 2.45
C THR A 291 -8.67 -9.39 1.40
N ILE A 292 -7.62 -8.56 1.24
CA ILE A 292 -7.08 -7.93 0.02
C ILE A 292 -7.70 -6.61 -0.43
N GLU A 293 -6.76 -5.65 -0.54
CA GLU A 293 -6.74 -4.48 -1.39
C GLU A 293 -7.92 -4.30 -2.35
N GLY A 294 -8.51 -3.10 -2.33
CA GLY A 294 -9.21 -2.55 -3.49
C GLY A 294 -10.73 -2.79 -3.56
N GLY A 295 -11.46 -2.64 -2.47
CA GLY A 295 -12.93 -2.56 -2.53
C GLY A 295 -13.50 -2.05 -1.22
N LEU A 296 -14.48 -1.17 -1.32
CA LEU A 296 -14.92 -0.18 -0.32
C LEU A 296 -13.76 0.58 0.34
N GLY A 297 -13.05 1.44 -0.41
CA GLY A 297 -12.04 2.34 0.15
C GLY A 297 -10.99 1.64 1.02
N ALA A 298 -10.12 0.84 0.38
CA ALA A 298 -8.92 0.20 0.96
C ALA A 298 -8.95 0.05 2.50
N THR A 299 -9.76 -0.86 3.03
CA THR A 299 -9.77 -1.39 4.41
C THR A 299 -8.82 -0.68 5.39
N GLY A 300 -9.27 0.44 5.97
CA GLY A 300 -8.80 0.86 7.28
C GLY A 300 -9.38 -0.07 8.33
N LEU A 301 -8.50 -0.68 9.13
CA LEU A 301 -8.67 -1.35 10.44
C LEU A 301 -9.83 -2.33 10.72
N ASP A 302 -10.87 -2.41 9.89
CA ASP A 302 -12.07 -3.16 10.22
C ASP A 302 -12.42 -4.18 9.13
N GLU A 303 -11.89 -5.39 9.30
CA GLU A 303 -12.39 -6.57 8.60
C GLU A 303 -13.88 -6.75 8.92
N GLY A 304 -14.73 -6.75 7.88
CA GLY A 304 -16.18 -6.93 8.05
C GLY A 304 -16.97 -5.70 8.52
N ALA A 305 -16.38 -4.51 8.63
CA ALA A 305 -17.15 -3.31 8.97
C ALA A 305 -18.21 -2.95 7.91
N ALA A 306 -19.39 -2.64 8.41
CA ALA A 306 -20.49 -2.08 7.64
C ALA A 306 -20.20 -0.63 7.21
N ARG A 307 -20.51 -0.31 5.96
CA ARG A 307 -20.40 1.05 5.42
C ARG A 307 -21.74 1.48 4.83
N ILE A 308 -22.08 2.76 5.03
CA ILE A 308 -23.23 3.36 4.37
C ILE A 308 -22.90 3.55 2.89
N LEU A 309 -23.83 3.16 2.02
CA LEU A 309 -23.84 3.51 0.61
C LEU A 309 -24.72 4.74 0.43
N VAL A 310 -24.10 5.87 0.10
CA VAL A 310 -24.76 7.17 -0.06
C VAL A 310 -25.32 7.28 -1.47
N PRO A 311 -26.64 7.48 -1.66
CA PRO A 311 -27.21 7.52 -3.00
C PRO A 311 -26.70 8.74 -3.77
N GLN A 312 -26.40 8.53 -5.05
CA GLN A 312 -26.09 9.55 -6.05
C GLN A 312 -27.19 9.63 -7.11
N SER A 313 -27.89 8.52 -7.34
CA SER A 313 -29.13 8.40 -8.09
C SER A 313 -29.95 7.24 -7.52
N GLU A 314 -31.04 6.83 -8.19
CA GLU A 314 -31.82 5.67 -7.77
C GLU A 314 -31.00 4.37 -7.73
N THR A 315 -30.12 4.16 -8.73
CA THR A 315 -29.35 2.91 -8.89
C THR A 315 -27.87 3.06 -8.61
N VAL A 316 -27.36 4.30 -8.45
CA VAL A 316 -25.94 4.58 -8.23
C VAL A 316 -25.72 5.14 -6.82
N PHE A 317 -24.74 4.58 -6.13
CA PHE A 317 -24.35 4.94 -4.78
C PHE A 317 -22.85 5.18 -4.72
N GLU A 318 -22.42 6.01 -3.77
CA GLU A 318 -21.02 6.21 -3.40
C GLU A 318 -20.77 5.54 -2.04
N GLY A 319 -19.60 4.94 -1.88
CA GLY A 319 -19.19 4.34 -0.62
C GLY A 319 -17.68 4.31 -0.46
N LEU A 320 -17.16 5.30 0.28
CA LEU A 320 -15.75 5.48 0.60
C LEU A 320 -14.85 5.51 -0.64
N GLY A 321 -15.24 6.31 -1.63
CA GLY A 321 -14.40 6.62 -2.80
C GLY A 321 -14.56 5.62 -3.94
N LEU A 322 -15.56 4.74 -3.84
CA LEU A 322 -15.98 3.84 -4.91
C LEU A 322 -17.45 4.08 -5.26
N GLY A 323 -17.77 3.88 -6.53
CA GLY A 323 -19.16 3.87 -6.99
C GLY A 323 -19.74 2.46 -6.95
N TYR A 324 -21.04 2.36 -6.70
CA TYR A 324 -21.82 1.13 -6.72
C TYR A 324 -23.03 1.36 -7.60
N ARG A 325 -23.16 0.61 -8.68
CA ARG A 325 -24.33 0.64 -9.56
C ARG A 325 -25.08 -0.67 -9.49
N PHE A 326 -26.32 -0.65 -9.02
CA PHE A 326 -27.19 -1.81 -9.02
C PHE A 326 -27.83 -1.98 -10.41
N VAL A 327 -27.74 -3.19 -10.96
CA VAL A 327 -28.35 -3.58 -12.22
C VAL A 327 -29.71 -4.20 -11.91
N VAL A 328 -30.76 -3.55 -12.41
CA VAL A 328 -32.16 -3.96 -12.22
C VAL A 328 -32.71 -4.39 -13.58
N ASP A 329 -33.39 -5.52 -13.61
CA ASP A 329 -34.05 -6.02 -14.82
C ASP A 329 -35.40 -5.32 -15.08
N ASP A 330 -36.03 -5.64 -16.21
CA ASP A 330 -37.32 -5.07 -16.62
C ASP A 330 -38.48 -5.38 -15.66
N LYS A 331 -38.28 -6.32 -14.72
CA LYS A 331 -39.26 -6.71 -13.69
C LYS A 331 -38.99 -6.01 -12.35
N GLY A 332 -38.01 -5.11 -12.29
CA GLY A 332 -37.64 -4.40 -11.08
C GLY A 332 -36.80 -5.24 -10.11
N VAL A 333 -36.24 -6.38 -10.56
CA VAL A 333 -35.41 -7.27 -9.74
C VAL A 333 -33.95 -6.93 -9.94
N THR A 334 -33.23 -6.71 -8.84
CA THR A 334 -31.77 -6.51 -8.89
C THR A 334 -31.09 -7.83 -9.26
N THR A 335 -30.26 -7.83 -10.30
CA THR A 335 -29.57 -9.03 -10.81
C THR A 335 -28.07 -9.00 -10.54
N ALA A 336 -27.48 -7.80 -10.47
CA ALA A 336 -26.06 -7.62 -10.21
C ALA A 336 -25.77 -6.27 -9.54
N MET A 337 -24.57 -6.15 -9.01
CA MET A 337 -23.99 -4.91 -8.55
C MET A 337 -22.67 -4.71 -9.30
N ILE A 338 -22.45 -3.52 -9.84
CA ILE A 338 -21.20 -3.12 -10.48
C ILE A 338 -20.47 -2.18 -9.53
N VAL A 339 -19.30 -2.59 -9.07
CA VAL A 339 -18.41 -1.72 -8.28
C VAL A 339 -17.51 -0.97 -9.25
N ILE A 340 -17.65 0.35 -9.27
CA ILE A 340 -16.88 1.27 -10.08
C ILE A 340 -15.60 1.59 -9.32
N HIS A 341 -14.48 1.05 -9.80
CA HIS A 341 -13.14 1.24 -9.25
C HIS A 341 -12.27 1.99 -10.25
N ILE A 342 -11.19 2.63 -9.78
CA ILE A 342 -10.26 3.36 -10.65
C ILE A 342 -9.58 2.46 -11.70
N SER A 343 -9.45 1.16 -11.41
CA SER A 343 -8.93 0.14 -12.35
C SER A 343 -9.99 -0.42 -13.32
N GLY A 344 -11.23 0.06 -13.24
CA GLY A 344 -12.34 -0.38 -14.07
C GLY A 344 -13.57 -0.87 -13.28
N PRO A 345 -14.71 -1.07 -13.96
CA PRO A 345 -15.91 -1.62 -13.33
C PRO A 345 -15.80 -3.15 -13.13
N TYR A 346 -16.16 -3.62 -11.94
CA TYR A 346 -16.21 -5.04 -11.59
C TYR A 346 -17.65 -5.47 -11.32
N THR A 347 -18.11 -6.52 -12.01
CA THR A 347 -19.48 -7.04 -11.86
C THR A 347 -19.56 -8.14 -10.81
N TYR A 348 -20.55 -8.02 -9.93
CA TYR A 348 -20.88 -8.99 -8.89
C TYR A 348 -22.32 -9.45 -9.07
N THR A 349 -22.52 -10.74 -9.33
CA THR A 349 -23.84 -11.33 -9.58
C THR A 349 -24.56 -11.55 -8.26
N ARG A 350 -25.84 -11.15 -8.18
CA ARG A 350 -26.69 -11.36 -7.00
C ARG A 350 -26.96 -12.85 -6.82
N GLN A 351 -26.78 -13.33 -5.60
CA GLN A 351 -26.96 -14.74 -5.23
C GLN A 351 -28.28 -14.97 -4.49
N LYS A 352 -28.69 -13.98 -3.69
CA LYS A 352 -29.89 -14.00 -2.82
C LYS A 352 -30.47 -12.61 -2.72
#